data_AF-A0A2H9QU22-F1
#
_entry.id   AF-A0A2H9QU22-F1
#
_cell.length_a   1.000
_cell.length_b   1.000
_cell.length_c   1.000
_cell.angle_alpha   90.00
_cell.angle_beta   90.00
_cell.angle_gamma   90.00
#
_symmetry.space_group_name_H-M   'P 1'
#
loop_
_entity.id
_entity.type
_entity.pdbx_description
1 polymer ?
#
loop_
_entity_poly.entity_id
_entity_poly.type
_entity_poly.pdbx_seq_one_letter_code
_entity_poly.pdbx_strand_id
1 'polypeptide(L)' 'MILIVTSDKDEAGTNIRDHIMKMMEWEDLGNKIWRHKDIIMRGIDDYHLYHDNIDSELEKKLDAKFDVVVFASKH' A
#
# COMPACT_ATOMS: atom_id res chain seq x y z
N MET A 1 -4.88 -9.49 -7.53
CA MET A 1 -5.20 -8.38 -6.61
C MET A 1 -4.36 -7.15 -6.94
N ILE A 2 -4.78 -5.96 -6.53
CA ILE A 2 -4.03 -4.70 -6.71
C ILE A 2 -3.33 -4.35 -5.39
N LEU A 3 -2.03 -4.05 -5.44
CA LEU A 3 -1.27 -3.51 -4.32
C LEU A 3 -1.00 -2.02 -4.51
N ILE A 4 -1.45 -1.17 -3.59
CA ILE A 4 -1.13 0.26 -3.55
C ILE A 4 -0.06 0.48 -2.47
N VAL A 5 1.07 1.08 -2.83
CA VAL A 5 2.16 1.38 -1.90
C VAL A 5 2.28 2.88 -1.69
N THR A 6 2.19 3.32 -0.44
CA THR A 6 2.28 4.72 0.00
C THR A 6 3.41 4.88 1.00
N SER A 7 4.16 5.98 0.94
CA SER A 7 5.26 6.26 1.89
C SER A 7 4.89 7.40 2.83
N ASP A 8 5.20 7.24 4.12
CA ASP A 8 5.07 8.30 5.12
C ASP A 8 6.16 9.38 5.01
N LYS A 9 7.21 9.15 4.21
CA LYS A 9 8.23 10.15 3.87
C LYS A 9 7.84 11.04 2.68
N ASP A 10 6.69 10.77 2.08
CA ASP A 10 6.18 11.47 0.92
C ASP A 10 4.84 12.13 1.23
N GLU A 11 4.85 13.45 1.43
CA GLU A 11 3.65 14.23 1.73
C GLU A 11 2.57 14.08 0.65
N ALA A 12 2.95 13.92 -0.62
CA ALA A 12 2.00 13.64 -1.70
C ALA A 12 1.44 12.22 -1.56
N GLY A 13 2.29 11.24 -1.22
CA GLY A 13 1.90 9.86 -0.95
C GLY A 13 0.92 9.74 0.21
N THR A 14 1.15 10.46 1.31
CA THR A 14 0.22 10.50 2.45
C THR A 14 -1.09 11.19 2.09
N ASN A 15 -1.05 12.28 1.33
CA ASN A 15 -2.27 12.95 0.87
C ASN A 15 -3.12 12.05 -0.04
N ILE A 16 -2.48 11.32 -0.96
CA ILE A 16 -3.15 10.36 -1.84
C ILE A 16 -3.76 9.22 -1.01
N ARG A 17 -3.00 8.65 -0.06
CA ARG A 17 -3.51 7.64 0.87
C ARG A 17 -4.77 8.11 1.57
N ASP A 18 -4.73 9.28 2.19
CA ASP A 18 -5.83 9.80 3.00
C ASP A 18 -7.10 10.03 2.17
N HIS A 19 -6.95 10.42 0.90
CA HIS A 19 -8.09 10.53 -0.02
C HIS A 19 -8.64 9.16 -0.39
N ILE A 20 -7.79 8.19 -0.73
CA ILE A 20 -8.23 6.83 -1.06
C ILE A 20 -8.90 6.16 0.15
N MET A 21 -8.39 6.40 1.37
CA MET A 21 -8.97 5.91 2.62
C MET A 21 -10.39 6.43 2.87
N LYS A 22 -10.70 7.65 2.40
CA LYS A 22 -12.04 8.24 2.54
C LYS A 22 -13.03 7.78 1.48
N MET A 23 -12.56 7.19 0.37
CA MET A 23 -13.42 6.81 -0.77
C MET A 23 -14.12 5.46 -0.59
N MET A 24 -13.63 4.60 0.30
CA MET A 24 -14.16 3.25 0.49
C MET A 24 -13.91 2.77 1.92
N GLU A 25 -14.64 1.75 2.36
CA GLU A 25 -14.44 1.13 3.67
C GLU A 25 -13.25 0.18 3.64
N TRP A 26 -12.34 0.33 4.60
CA TRP A 26 -11.12 -0.46 4.69
C TRP A 26 -11.14 -1.34 5.94
N GLU A 27 -10.76 -2.60 5.77
CA GLU A 27 -10.39 -3.48 6.86
C GLU A 27 -8.93 -3.19 7.24
N ASP A 28 -8.68 -2.84 8.51
CA ASP A 28 -7.33 -2.68 9.04
C ASP A 28 -6.76 -4.06 9.41
N LEU A 29 -5.72 -4.48 8.69
CA LEU A 29 -5.00 -5.74 8.91
C LEU A 29 -3.76 -5.55 9.81
N GLY A 30 -3.57 -4.35 10.35
CA GLY A 30 -2.44 -3.98 11.19
C GLY A 30 -1.14 -3.76 10.44
N ASN A 31 -0.15 -3.20 11.14
CA ASN A 31 1.16 -2.83 10.58
C ASN A 31 1.07 -1.96 9.33
N LYS A 32 0.11 -1.03 9.22
CA LYS A 32 -0.11 -0.18 8.04
C LYS A 32 -0.47 -0.98 6.78
N ILE A 33 -1.30 -2.00 6.96
CA ILE A 33 -1.90 -2.77 5.87
C ILE A 33 -3.40 -2.60 5.96
N TRP A 34 -4.00 -2.22 4.85
CA TRP A 34 -5.45 -2.06 4.74
C TRP A 34 -5.98 -2.85 3.55
N ARG A 35 -7.17 -3.42 3.69
CA ARG A 35 -7.82 -4.20 2.63
C ARG A 35 -9.19 -3.64 2.28
N HIS A 36 -9.45 -3.54 0.98
CA HIS A 36 -10.79 -3.36 0.44
C HIS A 36 -10.98 -4.35 -0.71
N LYS A 37 -11.76 -5.42 -0.49
CA LYS A 37 -11.99 -6.50 -1.47
C LYS A 37 -10.66 -7.07 -2.01
N ASP A 38 -10.36 -6.83 -3.28
CA ASP A 38 -9.16 -7.28 -4.00
C ASP A 38 -8.05 -6.23 -4.07
N ILE A 39 -8.18 -5.14 -3.31
CA ILE A 39 -7.20 -4.07 -3.19
C ILE A 39 -6.55 -4.15 -1.81
N ILE A 40 -5.22 -4.20 -1.79
CA ILE A 40 -4.40 -4.06 -0.60
C ILE A 40 -3.68 -2.74 -0.68
N MET A 41 -3.68 -1.99 0.42
CA MET A 41 -2.85 -0.81 0.58
C MET A 41 -1.80 -1.06 1.66
N ARG A 42 -0.56 -0.70 1.34
CA ARG A 42 0.59 -0.80 2.24
C ARG A 42 1.19 0.59 2.46
N GLY A 43 1.22 1.00 3.73
CA GLY A 43 2.06 2.12 4.19
C GLY A 43 3.48 1.63 4.49
N ILE A 44 4.48 2.34 3.99
CA ILE A 44 5.89 2.14 4.35
C ILE A 44 6.43 3.37 5.08
N ASP A 45 7.34 3.12 6.02
CA ASP A 45 8.00 4.15 6.83
C ASP A 45 9.15 4.87 6.10
N ASP A 46 9.57 4.32 4.97
CA ASP A 46 10.74 4.76 4.20
C ASP A 46 10.38 5.15 2.76
N TYR A 47 11.34 5.70 2.01
CA TYR A 47 11.13 5.98 0.59
C TYR A 47 10.92 4.69 -0.21
N HIS A 48 10.02 4.73 -1.20
CA HIS A 48 9.74 3.59 -2.09
C HIS A 48 10.99 3.05 -2.79
N LEU A 49 11.97 3.91 -3.06
CA LEU A 49 13.24 3.59 -3.73
C LEU A 49 14.10 2.55 -3.01
N TYR A 50 13.91 2.34 -1.70
CA TYR A 50 14.75 1.43 -0.90
C TYR A 50 14.01 0.18 -0.40
N HIS A 51 12.76 -0.02 -0.82
CA HIS A 51 11.93 -1.16 -0.40
C HIS A 51 11.83 -2.18 -1.54
N ASP A 52 12.91 -2.94 -1.74
CA ASP A 52 12.90 -4.07 -2.66
C ASP A 52 11.99 -5.20 -2.14
N ASN A 53 11.30 -5.90 -3.06
CA ASN A 53 10.49 -7.10 -2.80
C ASN A 53 9.25 -6.92 -1.90
N ILE A 54 8.70 -5.71 -1.83
CA ILE A 54 7.51 -5.42 -1.01
C ILE A 54 6.29 -6.27 -1.37
N ASP A 55 6.17 -6.62 -2.65
CA ASP A 55 5.17 -7.53 -3.18
C ASP A 55 5.35 -8.93 -2.59
N SER A 56 6.54 -9.52 -2.72
CA SER A 56 6.86 -10.87 -2.26
C SER A 56 6.68 -11.04 -0.74
N GLU A 57 6.98 -10.01 0.05
CA GLU A 57 6.73 -10.04 1.50
C GLU A 57 5.24 -10.06 1.84
N LEU A 58 4.44 -9.23 1.14
CA LEU A 58 3.00 -9.17 1.35
C LEU A 58 2.27 -10.41 0.82
N GLU A 59 2.71 -10.96 -0.30
CA GLU A 59 2.17 -12.20 -0.86
C GLU A 59 2.30 -13.35 0.14
N LYS A 60 3.48 -13.50 0.76
CA LYS A 60 3.71 -14.51 1.81
C LYS A 60 2.88 -14.26 3.06
N LYS A 61 2.77 -12.99 3.50
CA LYS A 61 2.05 -12.64 4.73
C LYS A 61 0.55 -12.81 4.59
N LEU A 62 0.00 -12.50 3.42
CA LEU A 62 -1.44 -12.48 3.16
C LEU A 62 -1.93 -13.73 2.43
N ASP A 63 -1.04 -14.67 2.11
CA ASP A 63 -1.30 -15.85 1.28
C ASP A 63 -2.07 -15.47 0.00
N ALA A 64 -1.57 -14.42 -0.67
CA ALA A 64 -2.22 -13.74 -1.79
C ALA A 64 -1.24 -13.50 -2.93
N LYS A 65 -1.76 -13.21 -4.13
CA LYS A 65 -0.96 -12.79 -5.30
C LYS A 65 -1.39 -11.43 -5.83
N PHE A 66 -0.42 -10.59 -6.16
CA PHE A 66 -0.67 -9.28 -6.76
C PHE A 66 -0.41 -9.30 -8.27
N ASP A 67 -1.37 -8.79 -9.03
CA ASP A 67 -1.26 -8.67 -10.49
C ASP A 67 -0.62 -7.34 -10.88
N VAL A 68 -0.80 -6.32 -10.03
CA VAL A 68 -0.37 -4.93 -10.27
C VAL A 68 0.08 -4.31 -8.96
N VAL A 69 1.21 -3.60 -9.01
CA VAL A 69 1.70 -2.75 -7.92
C VAL A 69 1.65 -1.28 -8.37
N VAL A 70 0.98 -0.45 -7.58
CA VAL A 70 0.81 0.99 -7.80
C VAL A 70 1.57 1.76 -6.73
N PHE A 71 2.61 2.47 -7.14
CA PHE A 71 3.37 3.36 -6.26
C PHE A 71 2.73 4.75 -6.26
N ALA A 72 2.07 5.10 -5.15
CA ALA A 72 1.54 6.44 -4.93
C ALA A 72 2.65 7.32 -4.34
N SER A 73 3.37 8.03 -5.21
CA SER A 73 4.49 8.90 -4.83
C SER A 73 4.51 10.20 -5.66
N LYS A 74 5.18 11.22 -5.14
CA LYS A 74 5.57 12.44 -5.86
C LYS A 74 6.59 12.13 -6.97
N HIS A 75 6.65 13.01 -7.97
CA HIS A 75 7.65 12.95 -9.05
C HIS A 75 8.93 13.68 -8.67
#